data_AF-A0A146K1B8-F1
#
_entry.id   AF-A0A146K1B8-F1
#
_cell.length_a   1.000
_cell.length_b   1.000
_cell.length_c   1.000
_cell.angle_alpha   90.00
_cell.angle_beta   90.00
_cell.angle_gamma   90.00
#
_symmetry.space_group_name_H-M   'P 1'
#
loop_
_entity.id
_entity.type
_entity.pdbx_description
1 polymer ?
#
loop_
_entity_poly.entity_id
_entity_poly.type
_entity_poly.pdbx_seq_one_letter_code
_entity_poly.pdbx_strand_id
1 'polypeptide(L)'
;IEFYGKVNTVINSQIVANFPISVDEGNIYKLNEETQQIETRPLPFKIHELSRSYYYNSHIYGCDSGSMFFISFYKLNVETLEVIELDIELYSKFDSFVIAGHSMLYINPNQSLIKLNLLSQESQITKFADCKLVSSFADFVAVQTKEKNTILFQVSEEHNLEEHFILNGLFMFCGAILVKDGKYDDFFEYIDVFDSKLQLQKGQKTEKSFFTFFGPTNYKNLVNFKQVEYMNDYLEKYELNEEFIMIPNLQIIKQFVMELDEMVLIEELNYHLILVESGCQGQFCETEDYLINFKNLEIAIQNGYWKYAATFPKFLITNSRERKNIKIGHIFINFSTLSQCISTSDTSNALLELIGDLLIDDDSVNLETKKQFVKAYQTDKKNSNTQKILKLRQKSSIIKFQLV
;
A
#
# COMPACT_ATOMS: atom_id res chain seq x y z
N ILE A 1 -9.85 -8.73 -5.18
CA ILE A 1 -9.42 -10.07 -5.64
C ILE A 1 -9.49 -10.99 -4.44
N GLU A 2 -10.27 -12.06 -4.51
CA GLU A 2 -10.36 -13.07 -3.44
C GLU A 2 -9.48 -14.26 -3.82
N PHE A 3 -8.53 -14.62 -2.96
CA PHE A 3 -7.74 -15.83 -3.12
C PHE A 3 -8.37 -16.96 -2.27
N TYR A 4 -8.68 -18.08 -2.91
CA TYR A 4 -9.17 -19.29 -2.24
C TYR A 4 -7.97 -20.16 -1.87
N GLY A 5 -7.43 -20.00 -0.66
CA GLY A 5 -6.29 -20.78 -0.17
C GLY A 5 -5.36 -19.98 0.73
N LYS A 6 -4.33 -20.64 1.27
CA LYS A 6 -3.22 -19.96 1.95
C LYS A 6 -2.22 -19.51 0.89
N VAL A 7 -2.08 -18.20 0.71
CA VAL A 7 -1.11 -17.61 -0.20
C VAL A 7 -0.13 -16.79 0.64
N ASN A 8 1.17 -16.98 0.38
CA ASN A 8 2.24 -16.23 1.01
C ASN A 8 2.70 -15.11 0.09
N THR A 9 2.95 -13.93 0.65
CA THR A 9 3.59 -12.85 -0.10
C THR A 9 5.08 -13.09 -0.23
N VAL A 10 5.59 -12.82 -1.43
CA VAL A 10 7.01 -12.66 -1.67
C VAL A 10 7.41 -11.25 -1.23
N ILE A 11 8.18 -11.14 -0.16
CA ILE A 11 8.62 -9.87 0.41
C ILE A 11 9.54 -9.14 -0.58
N ASN A 12 9.50 -7.81 -0.63
CA ASN A 12 10.23 -6.93 -1.56
C ASN A 12 9.81 -7.04 -3.04
N SER A 13 8.73 -7.75 -3.37
CA SER A 13 8.31 -7.94 -4.76
C SER A 13 7.42 -6.81 -5.33
N GLN A 14 7.09 -5.79 -4.52
CA GLN A 14 6.23 -4.67 -4.90
C GLN A 14 6.78 -3.84 -6.06
N ILE A 15 8.08 -3.96 -6.37
CA ILE A 15 8.72 -3.27 -7.49
C ILE A 15 8.36 -3.87 -8.86
N VAL A 16 7.98 -5.15 -8.90
CA VAL A 16 7.79 -5.89 -10.17
C VAL A 16 6.47 -5.56 -10.83
N ALA A 17 5.43 -5.52 -10.01
CA ALA A 17 4.12 -5.00 -10.31
C ALA A 17 3.74 -4.29 -9.02
N ASN A 18 3.02 -3.18 -9.09
CA ASN A 18 2.63 -2.36 -7.93
C ASN A 18 1.71 -3.10 -6.91
N PHE A 19 1.63 -4.42 -7.05
CA PHE A 19 0.99 -5.40 -6.20
C PHE A 19 2.00 -6.54 -5.91
N PRO A 20 2.16 -6.97 -4.65
CA PRO A 20 3.15 -7.98 -4.30
C PRO A 20 2.92 -9.31 -5.03
N ILE A 21 4.00 -9.89 -5.55
CA ILE A 21 4.01 -11.28 -6.00
C ILE A 21 3.62 -12.16 -4.82
N SER A 22 2.78 -13.15 -5.10
CA SER A 22 2.30 -14.08 -4.09
C SER A 22 2.55 -15.51 -4.57
N VAL A 23 2.76 -16.45 -3.64
CA VAL A 23 3.08 -17.85 -3.93
C VAL A 23 2.26 -18.79 -3.05
N ASP A 24 1.94 -19.96 -3.57
CA ASP A 24 1.33 -21.07 -2.82
C ASP A 24 2.11 -22.38 -3.01
N GLU A 25 1.51 -23.53 -2.67
CA GLU A 25 2.16 -24.85 -2.76
C GLU A 25 2.63 -25.23 -4.17
N GLY A 26 2.29 -24.48 -5.23
CA GLY A 26 2.71 -24.83 -6.57
C GLY A 26 2.57 -23.75 -7.62
N ASN A 27 2.28 -22.50 -7.26
CA ASN A 27 2.07 -21.42 -8.21
C ASN A 27 2.70 -20.09 -7.73
N ILE A 28 3.06 -19.27 -8.71
CA ILE A 28 3.32 -17.84 -8.57
C ILE A 28 2.11 -17.09 -9.11
N TYR A 29 1.68 -16.08 -8.36
CA TYR A 29 0.66 -15.12 -8.73
C TYR A 29 1.31 -13.74 -8.90
N LYS A 30 1.20 -13.16 -10.09
CA LYS A 30 1.70 -11.82 -10.43
C LYS A 30 0.58 -11.02 -11.07
N LEU A 31 0.39 -9.76 -10.67
CA LEU A 31 -0.54 -8.88 -11.35
C LEU A 31 0.06 -8.44 -12.69
N ASN A 32 -0.64 -8.71 -13.79
CA ASN A 32 -0.32 -8.11 -15.08
C ASN A 32 -0.96 -6.72 -15.13
N GLU A 33 -0.12 -5.68 -15.13
CA GLU A 33 -0.59 -4.30 -15.08
C GLU A 33 -1.31 -3.85 -16.35
N GLU A 34 -0.98 -4.40 -17.51
CA GLU A 34 -1.62 -4.04 -18.78
C GLU A 34 -3.06 -4.56 -18.84
N THR A 35 -3.26 -5.81 -18.44
CA THR A 35 -4.55 -6.51 -18.49
C THR A 35 -5.37 -6.37 -17.21
N GLN A 36 -4.74 -5.93 -16.12
CA GLN A 36 -5.33 -5.88 -14.78
C GLN A 36 -5.84 -7.25 -14.30
N GLN A 37 -5.16 -8.34 -14.71
CA GLN A 37 -5.48 -9.72 -14.34
C GLN A 37 -4.33 -10.37 -13.58
N ILE A 38 -4.65 -11.33 -12.72
CA ILE A 38 -3.63 -12.15 -12.05
C ILE A 38 -3.14 -13.20 -13.04
N GLU A 39 -1.87 -13.10 -13.43
CA GLU A 39 -1.15 -14.18 -14.08
C GLU A 39 -0.81 -15.24 -13.03
N THR A 40 -1.11 -16.49 -13.38
CA THR A 40 -0.73 -17.66 -12.58
C THR A 40 0.29 -18.47 -13.38
N ARG A 41 1.45 -18.73 -12.79
CA ARG A 41 2.50 -19.58 -13.38
C ARG A 41 2.81 -20.73 -12.43
N PRO A 42 2.89 -21.98 -12.91
CA PRO A 42 3.24 -23.11 -12.05
C PRO A 42 4.69 -22.98 -11.58
N LEU A 43 4.92 -23.29 -10.31
CA LEU A 43 6.24 -23.39 -9.73
C LEU A 43 6.86 -24.77 -10.04
N PRO A 44 8.15 -24.80 -10.39
CA PRO A 44 8.90 -26.05 -10.58
C PRO A 44 9.21 -26.81 -9.28
N PHE A 45 8.98 -26.19 -8.11
CA PHE A 45 9.10 -26.80 -6.78
C PHE A 45 8.00 -26.22 -5.86
N LYS A 46 7.85 -26.78 -4.66
CA LYS A 46 6.76 -26.38 -3.76
C LYS A 46 7.28 -25.51 -2.64
N ILE A 47 6.92 -24.24 -2.56
CA ILE A 47 7.38 -23.39 -1.46
C ILE A 47 6.73 -23.83 -0.14
N HIS A 48 7.52 -23.96 0.92
CA HIS A 48 6.98 -24.35 2.22
C HIS A 48 6.06 -23.25 2.79
N GLU A 49 4.83 -23.59 3.21
CA GLU A 49 3.81 -22.60 3.64
C GLU A 49 4.22 -21.73 4.84
N LEU A 50 5.14 -22.21 5.66
CA LEU A 50 5.69 -21.48 6.81
C LEU A 50 7.08 -20.87 6.55
N SER A 51 7.59 -20.99 5.32
CA SER A 51 8.77 -20.24 4.87
C SER A 51 8.29 -18.96 4.24
N ARG A 52 8.92 -17.84 4.60
CA ARG A 52 8.80 -16.62 3.80
C ARG A 52 9.63 -16.75 2.54
N SER A 53 9.18 -16.07 1.50
CA SER A 53 9.92 -15.90 0.27
C SER A 53 10.30 -14.44 0.10
N TYR A 54 11.48 -14.18 -0.46
CA TYR A 54 11.97 -12.83 -0.71
C TYR A 54 12.27 -12.65 -2.18
N TYR A 55 11.96 -11.49 -2.72
CA TYR A 55 12.35 -11.08 -4.05
C TYR A 55 13.66 -10.29 -3.95
N TYR A 56 14.59 -10.59 -4.85
CA TYR A 56 15.80 -9.81 -5.07
C TYR A 56 16.34 -10.03 -6.48
N ASN A 57 16.58 -8.93 -7.21
CA ASN A 57 17.19 -8.90 -8.53
C ASN A 57 16.56 -9.92 -9.51
N SER A 58 15.25 -9.82 -9.76
CA SER A 58 14.47 -10.74 -10.61
C SER A 58 14.37 -12.19 -10.15
N HIS A 59 14.76 -12.50 -8.91
CA HIS A 59 14.67 -13.84 -8.37
C HIS A 59 13.81 -13.90 -7.10
N ILE A 60 13.03 -14.97 -6.96
CA ILE A 60 12.38 -15.37 -5.71
C ILE A 60 13.30 -16.35 -4.99
N TYR A 61 13.65 -16.03 -3.75
CA TYR A 61 14.37 -16.88 -2.83
C TYR A 61 13.39 -17.54 -1.87
N GLY A 62 13.47 -18.86 -1.70
CA GLY A 62 12.54 -19.59 -0.84
C GLY A 62 13.01 -21.01 -0.53
N CYS A 63 12.45 -21.58 0.55
CA CYS A 63 12.70 -22.97 0.92
C CYS A 63 11.64 -23.88 0.30
N ASP A 64 12.07 -25.03 -0.22
CA ASP A 64 11.14 -26.07 -0.66
C ASP A 64 10.45 -26.76 0.51
N SER A 65 9.26 -27.27 0.23
CA SER A 65 8.38 -27.95 1.16
C SER A 65 8.70 -29.43 1.32
N GLY A 66 9.76 -29.92 0.67
CA GLY A 66 10.21 -31.31 0.63
C GLY A 66 10.50 -31.95 1.99
N SER A 67 11.49 -32.84 2.04
CA SER A 67 11.73 -33.66 3.24
C SER A 67 11.88 -32.81 4.51
N MET A 68 11.22 -33.24 5.60
CA MET A 68 11.34 -32.58 6.91
C MET A 68 12.79 -32.46 7.41
N PHE A 69 13.70 -33.30 6.89
CA PHE A 69 15.09 -33.38 7.30
C PHE A 69 16.08 -32.69 6.36
N PHE A 70 15.67 -32.34 5.13
CA PHE A 70 16.55 -31.72 4.15
C PHE A 70 15.90 -30.43 3.67
N ILE A 71 16.50 -29.31 4.04
CA ILE A 71 16.03 -27.98 3.65
C ILE A 71 16.78 -27.62 2.37
N SER A 72 16.15 -27.81 1.22
CA SER A 72 16.67 -27.26 -0.03
C SER A 72 16.23 -25.81 -0.16
N PHE A 73 17.21 -24.95 -0.43
CA PHE A 73 17.02 -23.52 -0.58
C PHE A 73 17.24 -23.13 -2.03
N TYR A 74 16.28 -22.43 -2.64
CA TYR A 74 16.28 -22.15 -4.07
C TYR A 74 16.23 -20.66 -4.34
N LYS A 75 16.83 -20.26 -5.45
CA LYS A 75 16.46 -19.01 -6.15
C LYS A 75 15.82 -19.35 -7.49
N LEU A 76 14.73 -18.66 -7.82
CA LEU A 76 13.91 -18.86 -9.00
C LEU A 76 13.83 -17.55 -9.79
N ASN A 77 14.24 -17.56 -11.05
CA ASN A 77 14.06 -16.40 -11.92
C ASN A 77 12.57 -16.23 -12.27
N VAL A 78 11.99 -15.06 -11.98
CA VAL A 78 10.54 -14.84 -12.13
C VAL A 78 10.08 -14.79 -13.58
N GLU A 79 10.97 -14.48 -14.52
CA GLU A 79 10.66 -14.37 -15.94
C GLU A 79 10.92 -15.68 -16.68
N THR A 80 12.06 -16.33 -16.46
CA THR A 80 12.43 -17.57 -17.17
C THR A 80 11.94 -18.84 -16.46
N LEU A 81 11.54 -18.73 -15.20
CA LEU A 81 11.26 -19.87 -14.30
C LEU A 81 12.44 -20.82 -14.09
N GLU A 82 13.67 -20.36 -14.39
CA GLU A 82 14.89 -21.11 -14.09
C GLU A 82 15.12 -21.20 -12.58
N VAL A 83 15.37 -22.41 -12.09
CA VAL A 83 15.62 -22.70 -10.67
C VAL A 83 17.08 -23.03 -10.47
N ILE A 84 17.66 -22.43 -9.43
CA ILE A 84 19.00 -22.75 -8.97
C ILE A 84 18.91 -23.11 -7.48
N GLU A 85 19.35 -24.32 -7.14
CA GLU A 85 19.56 -24.71 -5.74
C GLU A 85 20.80 -24.00 -5.20
N LEU A 86 20.66 -23.40 -4.02
CA LEU A 86 21.73 -22.68 -3.35
C LEU A 86 22.42 -23.60 -2.35
N ASP A 87 23.74 -23.57 -2.36
CA ASP A 87 24.59 -24.29 -1.40
C ASP A 87 24.62 -23.56 -0.04
N ILE A 88 23.45 -23.46 0.60
CA ILE A 88 23.25 -22.78 1.88
C ILE A 88 22.46 -23.71 2.80
N GLU A 89 23.11 -24.14 3.89
CA GLU A 89 22.44 -24.89 4.94
C GLU A 89 21.75 -23.95 5.93
N LEU A 90 20.42 -24.05 6.00
CA LEU A 90 19.61 -23.31 6.96
C LEU A 90 19.37 -24.13 8.23
N TYR A 91 19.28 -23.45 9.37
CA TYR A 91 18.88 -24.04 10.65
C TYR A 91 17.48 -24.65 10.59
N SER A 92 16.57 -23.95 9.92
CA SER A 92 15.18 -24.33 9.80
C SER A 92 14.60 -23.85 8.47
N LYS A 93 13.50 -24.44 8.05
CA LYS A 93 12.66 -23.93 6.94
C LYS A 93 11.71 -22.82 7.39
N PHE A 94 11.65 -22.53 8.70
CA PHE A 94 10.79 -21.51 9.28
C PHE A 94 11.62 -20.24 9.54
N ASP A 95 11.24 -19.13 8.90
CA ASP A 95 11.81 -17.78 9.09
C ASP A 95 13.31 -17.78 9.45
N SER A 96 14.13 -18.46 8.64
CA SER A 96 15.56 -18.65 8.89
C SER A 96 16.45 -17.89 7.92
N PHE A 97 15.86 -17.11 7.02
CA PHE A 97 16.58 -16.17 6.17
C PHE A 97 15.72 -14.95 5.88
N VAL A 98 16.40 -13.84 5.56
CA VAL A 98 15.81 -12.59 5.08
C VAL A 98 16.73 -11.97 4.04
N ILE A 99 16.17 -11.08 3.22
CA ILE A 99 16.95 -10.21 2.34
C ILE A 99 16.73 -8.75 2.75
N ALA A 100 17.83 -8.03 2.98
CA ALA A 100 17.89 -6.63 3.37
C ALA A 100 19.05 -5.94 2.63
N GLY A 101 18.72 -5.02 1.71
CA GLY A 101 19.63 -4.47 0.71
C GLY A 101 20.27 -5.57 -0.13
N HIS A 102 21.57 -5.44 -0.40
CA HIS A 102 22.37 -6.46 -1.10
C HIS A 102 22.83 -7.62 -0.20
N SER A 103 22.22 -7.80 0.97
CA SER A 103 22.61 -8.84 1.93
C SER A 103 21.47 -9.81 2.18
N MET A 104 21.81 -11.10 2.14
CA MET A 104 21.00 -12.16 2.74
C MET A 104 21.53 -12.44 4.14
N LEU A 105 20.64 -12.38 5.13
CA LEU A 105 20.95 -12.78 6.49
C LEU A 105 20.23 -14.08 6.78
N TYR A 106 20.96 -15.11 7.20
CA TYR A 106 20.37 -16.42 7.45
C TYR A 106 20.96 -17.09 8.69
N ILE A 107 20.22 -18.01 9.29
CA ILE A 107 20.62 -18.75 10.47
C ILE A 107 21.14 -20.11 10.01
N ASN A 108 22.41 -20.42 10.27
CA ASN A 108 23.02 -21.70 9.92
C ASN A 108 22.69 -22.81 10.95
N PRO A 109 23.03 -24.08 10.72
CA PRO A 109 22.72 -25.18 11.65
C PRO A 109 23.31 -25.01 13.07
N ASN A 110 24.38 -24.23 13.20
CA ASN A 110 24.99 -23.86 14.50
C ASN A 110 24.26 -22.70 15.20
N GLN A 111 23.14 -22.23 14.65
CA GLN A 111 22.34 -21.11 15.15
C GLN A 111 23.13 -19.80 15.22
N SER A 112 24.12 -19.64 14.35
CA SER A 112 24.81 -18.37 14.12
C SER A 112 24.14 -17.62 12.98
N LEU A 113 24.03 -16.30 13.12
CA LEU A 113 23.59 -15.44 12.03
C LEU A 113 24.74 -15.23 11.05
N ILE A 114 24.52 -15.62 9.80
CA ILE A 114 25.44 -15.44 8.67
C ILE A 114 24.92 -14.30 7.79
N LYS A 115 25.84 -13.46 7.34
CA LYS A 115 25.59 -12.44 6.33
C LYS A 115 26.26 -12.86 5.03
N LEU A 116 25.47 -13.09 3.98
CA LEU A 116 25.92 -13.35 2.62
C LEU A 116 25.68 -12.09 1.78
N ASN A 117 26.73 -11.57 1.14
CA ASN A 117 26.58 -10.51 0.15
C ASN A 117 26.08 -11.11 -1.17
N LEU A 118 24.92 -10.68 -1.64
CA LEU A 118 24.27 -11.23 -2.84
C LEU A 118 24.92 -10.79 -4.16
N LEU A 119 25.78 -9.77 -4.13
CA LEU A 119 26.57 -9.32 -5.28
C LEU A 119 27.90 -10.06 -5.36
N SER A 120 28.69 -10.08 -4.27
CA SER A 120 30.01 -10.71 -4.25
C SER A 120 29.98 -12.21 -3.94
N GLN A 121 28.86 -12.73 -3.42
CA GLN A 121 28.71 -14.10 -2.91
C GLN A 121 29.64 -14.43 -1.72
N GLU A 122 30.21 -13.41 -1.08
CA GLU A 122 31.04 -13.57 0.11
C GLU A 122 30.17 -13.70 1.36
N SER A 123 30.45 -14.73 2.16
CA SER A 123 29.76 -15.00 3.42
C SER A 123 30.63 -14.63 4.63
N GLN A 124 30.01 -14.00 5.62
CA GLN A 124 30.62 -13.65 6.89
C GLN A 124 29.76 -14.16 8.06
N ILE A 125 30.36 -14.94 8.95
CA ILE A 125 29.76 -15.27 10.24
C ILE A 125 29.73 -14.00 11.08
N THR A 126 28.55 -13.58 11.54
CA THR A 126 28.43 -12.41 12.42
C THR A 126 28.78 -12.78 13.87
N LYS A 127 28.85 -11.78 14.76
CA LYS A 127 29.05 -12.03 16.20
C LYS A 127 27.81 -12.62 16.91
N PHE A 128 26.67 -12.73 16.23
CA PHE A 128 25.41 -13.12 16.85
C PHE A 128 25.19 -14.64 16.75
N ALA A 129 25.06 -15.26 17.92
CA ALA A 129 24.80 -16.68 18.09
C ALA A 129 23.44 -16.90 18.79
N ASP A 130 23.06 -18.17 18.94
CA ASP A 130 21.78 -18.58 19.55
C ASP A 130 20.55 -17.97 18.88
N CYS A 131 20.64 -17.72 17.56
CA CYS A 131 19.56 -17.22 16.74
C CYS A 131 18.55 -18.32 16.45
N LYS A 132 17.26 -17.99 16.56
CA LYS A 132 16.15 -18.93 16.36
C LYS A 132 15.33 -18.61 15.11
N LEU A 133 14.98 -17.33 14.92
CA LEU A 133 14.20 -16.84 13.79
C LEU A 133 14.74 -15.48 13.36
N VAL A 134 14.59 -15.16 12.09
CA VAL A 134 14.93 -13.87 11.51
C VAL A 134 13.79 -13.42 10.59
N SER A 135 13.42 -12.15 10.67
CA SER A 135 12.41 -11.51 9.82
C SER A 135 12.84 -10.09 9.49
N SER A 136 12.39 -9.53 8.36
CA SER A 136 12.75 -8.17 7.97
C SER A 136 11.58 -7.35 7.44
N PHE A 137 11.78 -6.04 7.46
CA PHE A 137 11.03 -5.04 6.71
C PHE A 137 12.06 -4.05 6.16
N ALA A 138 12.20 -4.00 4.84
CA ALA A 138 13.25 -3.21 4.18
C ALA A 138 14.64 -3.53 4.76
N ASP A 139 15.35 -2.52 5.25
CA ASP A 139 16.66 -2.63 5.90
C ASP A 139 16.60 -2.93 7.41
N PHE A 140 15.41 -3.01 8.01
CA PHE A 140 15.25 -3.44 9.40
C PHE A 140 15.18 -4.95 9.49
N VAL A 141 15.96 -5.53 10.42
CA VAL A 141 16.06 -6.99 10.60
C VAL A 141 15.85 -7.32 12.07
N ALA A 142 14.85 -8.15 12.36
CA ALA A 142 14.56 -8.64 13.70
C ALA A 142 15.05 -10.08 13.85
N VAL A 143 15.95 -10.32 14.81
CA VAL A 143 16.50 -11.63 15.13
C VAL A 143 16.04 -12.07 16.51
N GLN A 144 15.29 -13.17 16.58
CA GLN A 144 14.89 -13.78 17.84
C GLN A 144 16.00 -14.69 18.36
N THR A 145 16.30 -14.61 19.66
CA THR A 145 17.31 -15.45 20.34
C THR A 145 16.67 -16.57 21.16
N LYS A 146 17.45 -17.59 21.54
CA LYS A 146 17.00 -18.65 22.46
C LYS A 146 16.53 -18.13 23.81
N GLU A 147 17.09 -17.02 24.28
CA GLU A 147 16.73 -16.37 25.54
C GLU A 147 15.38 -15.65 25.50
N LYS A 148 14.64 -15.78 24.39
CA LYS A 148 13.33 -15.15 24.15
C LYS A 148 13.38 -13.63 24.09
N ASN A 149 14.50 -13.10 23.62
CA ASN A 149 14.65 -11.70 23.26
C ASN A 149 14.64 -11.53 21.74
N THR A 150 14.33 -10.33 21.27
CA THR A 150 14.47 -9.96 19.86
C THR A 150 15.44 -8.81 19.76
N ILE A 151 16.49 -8.99 18.96
CA ILE A 151 17.43 -7.92 18.65
C ILE A 151 17.00 -7.33 17.31
N LEU A 152 16.71 -6.03 17.30
CA LEU A 152 16.41 -5.26 16.11
C LEU A 152 17.70 -4.65 15.58
N PHE A 153 18.00 -4.94 14.33
CA PHE A 153 19.10 -4.39 13.57
C PHE A 153 18.59 -3.48 12.46
N GLN A 154 19.46 -2.58 12.02
CA GLN A 154 19.32 -1.87 10.75
C GLN A 154 20.56 -2.15 9.89
N VAL A 155 20.34 -2.44 8.61
CA VAL A 155 21.42 -2.61 7.64
C VAL A 155 21.80 -1.24 7.09
N SER A 156 23.02 -0.78 7.37
CA SER A 156 23.47 0.55 6.94
C SER A 156 23.76 0.62 5.44
N GLU A 157 24.06 1.83 4.94
CA GLU A 157 24.40 2.03 3.52
C GLU A 157 25.66 1.28 3.10
N GLU A 158 26.62 1.14 4.02
CA GLU A 158 27.82 0.31 3.85
C GLU A 158 27.53 -1.19 4.03
N HIS A 159 26.26 -1.55 4.11
CA HIS A 159 25.72 -2.88 4.36
C HIS A 159 26.09 -3.47 5.72
N ASN A 160 26.56 -2.67 6.69
CA ASN A 160 26.90 -3.19 8.01
C ASN A 160 25.64 -3.45 8.83
N LEU A 161 25.67 -4.51 9.65
CA LEU A 161 24.56 -4.83 10.54
C LEU A 161 24.74 -4.06 11.85
N GLU A 162 23.92 -3.03 12.04
CA GLU A 162 23.99 -2.15 13.21
C GLU A 162 22.89 -2.50 14.20
N GLU A 163 23.26 -2.77 15.45
CA GLU A 163 22.31 -3.06 16.51
C GLU A 163 21.55 -1.79 16.87
N HIS A 164 20.24 -1.81 16.68
CA HIS A 164 19.37 -0.66 16.89
C HIS A 164 18.70 -0.71 18.25
N PHE A 165 18.13 -1.86 18.62
CA PHE A 165 17.39 -2.01 19.88
C PHE A 165 17.29 -3.48 20.34
N ILE A 166 17.22 -3.72 21.65
CA ILE A 166 16.93 -5.04 22.21
C ILE A 166 15.54 -5.03 22.85
N LEU A 167 14.68 -5.95 22.42
CA LEU A 167 13.31 -6.10 22.87
C LEU A 167 13.16 -7.34 23.75
N ASN A 168 12.53 -7.15 24.91
CA ASN A 168 12.14 -8.24 25.80
C ASN A 168 10.90 -8.93 25.23
N GLY A 169 11.09 -10.13 24.69
CA GLY A 169 10.04 -10.92 24.05
C GLY A 169 10.41 -11.37 22.64
N LEU A 170 9.56 -12.23 22.09
CA LEU A 170 9.67 -12.74 20.73
C LEU A 170 8.86 -11.83 19.82
N PHE A 171 9.51 -11.19 18.87
CA PHE A 171 8.91 -10.24 17.94
C PHE A 171 9.32 -10.60 16.52
N MET A 172 8.42 -10.42 15.55
CA MET A 172 8.69 -10.70 14.14
C MET A 172 7.97 -9.71 13.24
N PHE A 173 8.55 -9.41 12.08
CA PHE A 173 7.89 -8.53 11.12
C PHE A 173 6.66 -9.20 10.51
N CYS A 174 5.55 -8.49 10.42
CA CYS A 174 4.39 -8.87 9.63
C CYS A 174 4.03 -7.66 8.75
N GLY A 175 4.51 -7.65 7.50
CA GLY A 175 4.55 -6.44 6.71
C GLY A 175 5.54 -5.44 7.30
N ALA A 176 5.12 -4.18 7.49
CA ALA A 176 5.98 -3.10 7.99
C ALA A 176 6.03 -2.92 9.51
N ILE A 177 5.36 -3.80 10.28
CA ILE A 177 5.30 -3.70 11.73
C ILE A 177 5.91 -4.92 12.40
N LEU A 178 6.43 -4.72 13.60
CA LEU A 178 7.04 -5.77 14.39
C LEU A 178 6.03 -6.30 15.42
N VAL A 179 5.42 -7.45 15.13
CA VAL A 179 4.38 -8.07 15.96
C VAL A 179 4.99 -8.96 17.02
N LYS A 180 4.50 -8.87 18.26
CA LYS A 180 4.89 -9.74 19.36
C LYS A 180 4.26 -11.12 19.19
N ASP A 181 5.07 -12.16 19.16
CA ASP A 181 4.63 -13.55 19.13
C ASP A 181 3.85 -13.89 20.42
N GLY A 182 2.65 -14.45 20.26
CA GLY A 182 1.76 -14.80 21.35
C GLY A 182 0.31 -15.05 20.89
N LYS A 183 -0.40 -15.88 21.67
CA LYS A 183 -1.84 -16.08 21.51
C LYS A 183 -2.56 -14.89 22.13
N TYR A 184 -3.13 -14.06 21.28
CA TYR A 184 -4.01 -12.99 21.70
C TYR A 184 -5.27 -13.06 20.85
N ASP A 185 -6.41 -12.77 21.50
CA ASP A 185 -7.78 -12.73 20.97
C ASP A 185 -7.90 -11.76 19.76
N ASP A 186 -8.93 -10.90 19.75
CA ASP A 186 -9.15 -9.89 18.70
C ASP A 186 -8.09 -8.76 18.69
N PHE A 187 -7.17 -8.76 19.66
CA PHE A 187 -6.10 -7.76 19.81
C PHE A 187 -4.71 -8.40 19.66
N PHE A 188 -3.71 -7.59 19.30
CA PHE A 188 -2.30 -8.00 19.30
C PHE A 188 -1.42 -6.81 19.68
N GLU A 189 -0.20 -7.11 20.12
CA GLU A 189 0.79 -6.11 20.49
C GLU A 189 1.85 -6.01 19.37
N TYR A 190 2.26 -4.79 19.04
CA TYR A 190 3.26 -4.54 18.00
C TYR A 190 4.11 -3.31 18.32
N ILE A 191 5.20 -3.17 17.58
CA ILE A 191 6.06 -1.99 17.58
C ILE A 191 6.11 -1.47 16.14
N ASP A 192 5.89 -0.17 15.97
CA ASP A 192 6.20 0.53 14.74
C ASP A 192 7.67 0.94 14.78
N VAL A 193 8.47 0.43 13.84
CA VAL A 193 9.91 0.73 13.78
C VAL A 193 10.20 2.20 13.45
N PHE A 194 9.20 2.94 12.98
CA PHE A 194 9.29 4.38 12.76
C PHE A 194 8.88 5.22 13.98
N ASP A 195 8.37 4.59 15.05
CA ASP A 195 8.17 5.27 16.33
C ASP A 195 9.53 5.48 17.00
N SER A 196 9.94 6.73 17.15
CA SER A 196 11.19 7.12 17.83
C SER A 196 11.36 6.53 19.23
N LYS A 197 10.26 6.12 19.90
CA LYS A 197 10.29 5.51 21.23
C LYS A 197 10.26 3.99 21.20
N LEU A 198 10.02 3.38 20.04
CA LEU A 198 9.85 1.94 19.84
C LEU A 198 8.96 1.29 20.90
N GLN A 199 7.87 1.99 21.27
CA GLN A 199 7.01 1.58 22.37
C GLN A 199 6.02 0.52 21.89
N LEU A 200 5.60 -0.34 22.82
CA LEU A 200 4.59 -1.35 22.55
C LEU A 200 3.22 -0.70 22.35
N GLN A 201 2.62 -0.96 21.20
CA GLN A 201 1.30 -0.50 20.79
C GLN A 201 0.34 -1.68 20.72
N LYS A 202 -0.97 -1.40 20.70
CA LYS A 202 -2.02 -2.41 20.54
C LYS A 202 -2.82 -2.15 19.28
N GLY A 203 -3.05 -3.20 18.50
CA GLY A 203 -3.91 -3.14 17.32
C GLY A 203 -5.03 -4.17 17.37
N GLN A 204 -5.89 -4.14 16.36
CA GLN A 204 -7.01 -5.06 16.18
C GLN A 204 -6.79 -6.00 15.00
N LYS A 205 -7.22 -7.25 15.15
CA LYS A 205 -7.29 -8.21 14.05
C LYS A 205 -8.67 -8.20 13.41
N THR A 206 -8.71 -8.41 12.10
CA THR A 206 -9.93 -8.72 11.36
C THR A 206 -10.14 -10.24 11.32
N GLU A 207 -11.41 -10.67 11.27
CA GLU A 207 -11.75 -12.10 11.10
C GLU A 207 -11.29 -12.64 9.73
N LYS A 208 -11.35 -11.79 8.70
CA LYS A 208 -10.94 -12.10 7.34
C LYS A 208 -9.65 -11.37 6.99
N SER A 209 -8.77 -12.05 6.29
CA SER A 209 -7.57 -11.44 5.70
C SER A 209 -7.97 -10.49 4.57
N PHE A 210 -7.24 -9.39 4.45
CA PHE A 210 -7.35 -8.44 3.36
C PHE A 210 -5.96 -8.12 2.80
N PHE A 211 -5.88 -7.65 1.56
CA PHE A 211 -4.61 -7.30 0.93
C PHE A 211 -4.21 -5.87 1.25
N THR A 212 -2.91 -5.68 1.49
CA THR A 212 -2.26 -4.38 1.65
C THR A 212 -1.07 -4.29 0.70
N PHE A 213 -0.41 -3.14 0.67
CA PHE A 213 0.86 -2.95 -0.04
C PHE A 213 1.93 -4.00 0.36
N PHE A 214 1.91 -4.48 1.61
CA PHE A 214 2.86 -5.48 2.10
C PHE A 214 2.39 -6.93 1.98
N GLY A 215 1.25 -7.17 1.33
CA GLY A 215 0.64 -8.50 1.18
C GLY A 215 -0.63 -8.70 2.01
N PRO A 216 -1.15 -9.94 2.07
CA PRO A 216 -2.32 -10.28 2.85
C PRO A 216 -2.02 -10.19 4.34
N THR A 217 -2.96 -9.64 5.10
CA THR A 217 -2.84 -9.45 6.54
C THR A 217 -4.21 -9.52 7.21
N ASN A 218 -4.20 -9.82 8.50
CA ASN A 218 -5.37 -9.68 9.37
C ASN A 218 -5.28 -8.42 10.23
N TYR A 219 -4.23 -7.60 10.10
CA TYR A 219 -3.95 -6.51 11.02
C TYR A 219 -4.48 -5.16 10.50
N LYS A 220 -5.51 -4.61 11.17
CA LYS A 220 -6.27 -3.43 10.70
C LYS A 220 -5.52 -2.10 10.94
N ASN A 221 -5.53 -1.21 9.95
CA ASN A 221 -5.08 0.20 10.05
C ASN A 221 -3.62 0.42 10.46
N LEU A 222 -2.71 -0.50 10.11
CA LEU A 222 -1.30 -0.42 10.53
C LEU A 222 -0.34 -0.07 9.41
N VAL A 223 -0.83 -0.13 8.17
CA VAL A 223 -0.10 0.33 7.00
C VAL A 223 -0.33 1.82 6.88
N ASN A 224 0.74 2.60 7.00
CA ASN A 224 0.69 4.05 6.84
C ASN A 224 1.55 4.52 5.65
N PHE A 225 1.30 5.75 5.18
CA PHE A 225 2.01 6.32 4.03
C PHE A 225 3.54 6.35 4.23
N LYS A 226 4.02 6.64 5.45
CA LYS A 226 5.46 6.69 5.75
C LYS A 226 6.13 5.33 5.52
N GLN A 227 5.49 4.24 5.90
CA GLN A 227 6.00 2.88 5.67
C GLN A 227 6.03 2.53 4.17
N VAL A 228 5.00 2.94 3.43
CA VAL A 228 4.92 2.71 1.98
C VAL A 228 5.99 3.52 1.25
N GLU A 229 6.14 4.80 1.57
CA GLU A 229 7.19 5.67 1.02
C GLU A 229 8.58 5.10 1.33
N TYR A 230 8.83 4.71 2.58
CA TYR A 230 10.11 4.11 2.96
C TYR A 230 10.42 2.82 2.20
N MET A 231 9.44 1.94 2.02
CA MET A 231 9.63 0.71 1.25
C MET A 231 9.90 1.03 -0.22
N ASN A 232 9.22 2.00 -0.82
CA ASN A 232 9.50 2.41 -2.19
C ASN A 232 10.92 2.95 -2.33
N ASP A 233 11.36 3.86 -1.45
CA ASP A 233 12.71 4.40 -1.45
C ASP A 233 13.76 3.29 -1.30
N TYR A 234 13.49 2.31 -0.42
CA TYR A 234 14.34 1.13 -0.24
C TYR A 234 14.42 0.27 -1.52
N LEU A 235 13.30 -0.01 -2.17
CA LEU A 235 13.25 -0.82 -3.40
C LEU A 235 13.92 -0.09 -4.56
N GLU A 236 13.68 1.22 -4.70
CA GLU A 236 14.37 2.05 -5.71
C GLU A 236 15.88 2.02 -5.53
N LYS A 237 16.36 2.02 -4.28
CA LYS A 237 17.79 1.99 -3.97
C LYS A 237 18.46 0.65 -4.29
N TYR A 238 17.78 -0.48 -4.06
CA TYR A 238 18.43 -1.80 -4.06
C TYR A 238 17.97 -2.77 -5.16
N GLU A 239 16.83 -2.53 -5.81
CA GLU A 239 16.25 -3.45 -6.80
C GLU A 239 16.20 -2.86 -8.23
N LEU A 240 16.31 -1.54 -8.40
CA LEU A 240 16.43 -0.93 -9.72
C LEU A 240 17.85 -1.15 -10.27
N ASN A 241 18.04 -2.24 -11.02
CA ASN A 241 19.08 -2.23 -12.05
C ASN A 241 18.79 -1.05 -13.01
N GLU A 242 19.82 -0.32 -13.43
CA GLU A 242 19.70 0.87 -14.32
C GLU A 242 18.98 0.59 -15.65
N GLU A 243 18.69 -0.67 -15.99
CA GLU A 243 17.90 -1.07 -17.17
C GLU A 243 16.39 -1.26 -16.90
N PHE A 244 15.95 -1.34 -15.63
CA PHE A 244 14.52 -1.27 -15.29
C PHE A 244 14.08 0.19 -15.30
N ILE A 245 13.57 0.58 -16.48
CA ILE A 245 12.78 1.78 -16.79
C ILE A 245 12.26 2.44 -15.50
N MET A 246 12.73 3.67 -15.21
CA MET A 246 12.05 4.60 -14.30
C MET A 246 10.55 4.48 -14.55
N ILE A 247 9.82 3.81 -13.66
CA ILE A 247 8.40 3.56 -13.88
C ILE A 247 7.73 4.94 -13.86
N PRO A 248 7.14 5.42 -14.98
CA PRO A 248 6.40 6.68 -14.99
C PRO A 248 5.12 6.64 -14.11
N ASN A 249 4.90 5.53 -13.37
CA ASN A 249 3.62 5.18 -12.75
C ASN A 249 3.52 5.49 -11.26
N LEU A 250 4.51 6.07 -10.56
CA LEU A 250 4.30 6.42 -9.15
C LEU A 250 3.10 7.37 -8.96
N GLN A 251 2.89 8.29 -9.93
CA GLN A 251 1.68 9.11 -9.98
C GLN A 251 0.41 8.29 -10.27
N ILE A 252 0.50 7.24 -11.09
CA ILE A 252 -0.64 6.35 -11.40
C ILE A 252 -1.01 5.51 -10.17
N ILE A 253 -0.06 5.05 -9.37
CA ILE A 253 -0.32 4.31 -8.12
C ILE A 253 -0.97 5.22 -7.08
N LYS A 254 -0.40 6.41 -6.87
CA LYS A 254 -1.01 7.41 -5.98
C LYS A 254 -2.43 7.72 -6.41
N GLN A 255 -2.66 7.85 -7.72
CA GLN A 255 -4.00 8.03 -8.28
C GLN A 255 -4.91 6.82 -8.02
N PHE A 256 -4.43 5.59 -8.22
CA PHE A 256 -5.22 4.37 -8.04
C PHE A 256 -5.61 4.12 -6.58
N VAL A 257 -4.67 4.30 -5.63
CA VAL A 257 -4.95 4.20 -4.20
C VAL A 257 -5.96 5.26 -3.78
N MET A 258 -5.77 6.51 -4.24
CA MET A 258 -6.71 7.60 -3.98
C MET A 258 -8.12 7.29 -4.53
N GLU A 259 -8.22 6.69 -5.72
CA GLU A 259 -9.50 6.28 -6.31
C GLU A 259 -10.18 5.15 -5.53
N LEU A 260 -9.43 4.17 -5.02
CA LEU A 260 -9.96 3.11 -4.17
C LEU A 260 -10.46 3.65 -2.83
N ASP A 261 -9.69 4.53 -2.18
CA ASP A 261 -10.09 5.19 -0.94
C ASP A 261 -11.35 6.03 -1.16
N GLU A 262 -11.42 6.80 -2.24
CA GLU A 262 -12.62 7.56 -2.63
C GLU A 262 -13.84 6.66 -2.81
N MET A 263 -13.70 5.50 -3.45
CA MET A 263 -14.82 4.59 -3.68
C MET A 263 -15.44 4.12 -2.37
N VAL A 264 -14.61 3.71 -1.40
CA VAL A 264 -15.08 3.27 -0.08
C VAL A 264 -15.78 4.42 0.65
N LEU A 265 -15.18 5.62 0.64
CA LEU A 265 -15.74 6.81 1.27
C LEU A 265 -17.08 7.23 0.65
N ILE A 266 -17.20 7.15 -0.69
CA ILE A 266 -18.44 7.44 -1.43
C ILE A 266 -19.54 6.44 -1.07
N GLU A 267 -19.22 5.15 -0.99
CA GLU A 267 -20.18 4.11 -0.61
C GLU A 267 -20.73 4.35 0.80
N GLU A 268 -19.84 4.66 1.75
CA GLU A 268 -20.21 5.00 3.12
C GLU A 268 -21.09 6.26 3.17
N LEU A 269 -20.71 7.32 2.45
CA LEU A 269 -21.48 8.57 2.38
C LEU A 269 -22.86 8.38 1.76
N ASN A 270 -22.97 7.62 0.67
CA ASN A 270 -24.25 7.32 0.04
C ASN A 270 -25.18 6.54 0.96
N TYR A 271 -24.64 5.57 1.71
CA TYR A 271 -25.43 4.86 2.73
C TYR A 271 -26.01 5.84 3.76
N HIS A 272 -25.20 6.77 4.26
CA HIS A 272 -25.68 7.79 5.21
C HIS A 272 -26.69 8.76 4.59
N LEU A 273 -26.52 9.16 3.34
CA LEU A 273 -27.49 10.02 2.64
C LEU A 273 -28.86 9.35 2.52
N ILE A 274 -28.91 8.05 2.23
CA ILE A 274 -30.15 7.26 2.19
C ILE A 274 -30.83 7.24 3.57
N LEU A 275 -30.07 7.11 4.65
CA LEU A 275 -30.61 7.15 6.02
C LEU A 275 -31.22 8.50 6.38
N VAL A 276 -30.62 9.60 5.89
CA VAL A 276 -31.17 10.95 6.06
C VAL A 276 -32.45 11.12 5.25
N GLU A 277 -32.46 10.71 3.98
CA GLU A 277 -33.63 10.83 3.10
C GLU A 277 -34.82 9.99 3.56
N SER A 278 -34.56 8.83 4.16
CA SER A 278 -35.60 7.95 4.72
C SER A 278 -36.16 8.44 6.06
N GLY A 279 -35.66 9.56 6.59
CA GLY A 279 -36.12 10.14 7.87
C GLY A 279 -35.70 9.34 9.10
N CYS A 280 -34.82 8.35 8.94
CA CYS A 280 -34.33 7.48 10.02
C CYS A 280 -33.29 8.19 10.91
N GLN A 281 -32.71 9.31 10.48
CA GLN A 281 -31.86 10.18 11.30
C GLN A 281 -32.43 11.60 11.28
N GLY A 282 -32.98 12.03 12.42
CA GLY A 282 -33.49 13.38 12.61
C GLY A 282 -32.36 14.40 12.67
N GLN A 283 -32.45 15.42 11.82
CA GLN A 283 -31.63 16.65 11.77
C GLN A 283 -30.11 16.45 11.65
N PHE A 284 -29.50 17.11 10.65
CA PHE A 284 -28.05 17.24 10.51
C PHE A 284 -27.43 17.71 11.84
N CYS A 285 -26.83 16.80 12.58
CA CYS A 285 -26.16 17.11 13.84
C CYS A 285 -24.70 17.48 13.51
N GLU A 286 -24.28 18.69 13.88
CA GLU A 286 -22.88 19.14 13.85
C GLU A 286 -22.03 18.44 14.94
N THR A 287 -22.26 17.15 15.19
CA THR A 287 -21.39 16.35 16.04
C THR A 287 -20.22 15.85 15.20
N GLU A 288 -19.00 15.90 15.74
CA GLU A 288 -17.78 15.51 15.02
C GLU A 288 -17.81 14.07 14.47
N ASP A 289 -18.66 13.21 15.04
CA ASP A 289 -18.82 11.80 14.67
C ASP A 289 -19.74 11.57 13.45
N TYR A 290 -20.38 12.61 12.91
CA TYR A 290 -21.32 12.44 11.80
C TYR A 290 -20.63 12.52 10.44
N LEU A 291 -20.79 11.51 9.58
CA LEU A 291 -20.06 11.43 8.30
C LEU A 291 -20.35 12.61 7.35
N ILE A 292 -21.60 13.10 7.30
CA ILE A 292 -22.00 14.25 6.48
C ILE A 292 -21.78 15.55 7.26
N ASN A 293 -20.53 15.99 7.36
CA ASN A 293 -20.17 17.23 8.07
C ASN A 293 -19.12 18.05 7.30
N PHE A 294 -18.91 19.29 7.74
CA PHE A 294 -17.95 20.21 7.12
C PHE A 294 -16.49 19.75 7.22
N LYS A 295 -16.12 19.10 8.34
CA LYS A 295 -14.75 18.62 8.61
C LYS A 295 -14.35 17.55 7.60
N ASN A 296 -15.26 16.61 7.29
CA ASN A 296 -15.02 15.57 6.31
C ASN A 296 -14.99 16.13 4.87
N LEU A 297 -15.83 17.11 4.55
CA LEU A 297 -15.74 17.83 3.27
C LEU A 297 -14.40 18.58 3.14
N GLU A 298 -13.93 19.22 4.21
CA GLU A 298 -12.63 19.88 4.24
C GLU A 298 -11.48 18.88 4.02
N ILE A 299 -11.50 17.75 4.72
CA ILE A 299 -10.52 16.66 4.56
C ILE A 299 -10.55 16.15 3.12
N ALA A 300 -11.73 15.96 2.54
CA ALA A 300 -11.89 15.52 1.15
C ALA A 300 -11.23 16.49 0.16
N ILE A 301 -11.47 17.79 0.33
CA ILE A 301 -10.89 18.84 -0.52
C ILE A 301 -9.37 18.93 -0.34
N GLN A 302 -8.87 18.85 0.90
CA GLN A 302 -7.44 18.94 1.20
C GLN A 302 -6.66 17.76 0.63
N ASN A 303 -7.22 16.55 0.69
CA ASN A 303 -6.58 15.33 0.20
C ASN A 303 -6.82 15.08 -1.29
N GLY A 304 -7.57 15.94 -2.00
CA GLY A 304 -7.83 15.76 -3.42
C GLY A 304 -8.85 14.67 -3.74
N TYR A 305 -9.69 14.28 -2.77
CA TYR A 305 -10.79 13.35 -2.94
C TYR A 305 -11.99 14.06 -3.59
N TRP A 306 -11.84 14.52 -4.83
CA TRP A 306 -12.81 15.32 -5.56
C TRP A 306 -14.14 14.61 -5.85
N LYS A 307 -14.16 13.30 -6.16
CA LYS A 307 -15.43 12.56 -6.37
C LYS A 307 -16.18 12.42 -5.05
N TYR A 308 -15.44 12.15 -3.98
CA TYR A 308 -16.01 12.07 -2.65
C TYR A 308 -16.57 13.44 -2.22
N ALA A 309 -15.80 14.51 -2.37
CA ALA A 309 -16.23 15.88 -2.11
C ALA A 309 -17.48 16.27 -2.94
N ALA A 310 -17.54 15.87 -4.21
CA ALA A 310 -18.69 16.13 -5.08
C ALA A 310 -19.95 15.30 -4.73
N THR A 311 -19.85 14.32 -3.83
CA THR A 311 -20.98 13.51 -3.36
C THR A 311 -21.69 14.16 -2.16
N PHE A 312 -21.05 15.13 -1.48
CA PHE A 312 -21.68 15.85 -0.38
C PHE A 312 -22.90 16.67 -0.84
N PRO A 313 -23.91 16.88 0.02
CA PRO A 313 -25.06 17.71 -0.31
C PRO A 313 -24.66 19.13 -0.74
N LYS A 314 -25.29 19.63 -1.81
CA LYS A 314 -25.00 20.96 -2.38
C LYS A 314 -25.05 22.09 -1.36
N PHE A 315 -25.99 22.04 -0.42
CA PHE A 315 -26.13 23.08 0.61
C PHE A 315 -24.89 23.12 1.52
N LEU A 316 -24.27 21.97 1.81
CA LEU A 316 -23.06 21.89 2.64
C LEU A 316 -21.87 22.51 1.91
N ILE A 317 -21.72 22.23 0.62
CA ILE A 317 -20.66 22.83 -0.23
C ILE A 317 -20.88 24.33 -0.43
N THR A 318 -22.13 24.79 -0.48
CA THR A 318 -22.42 26.22 -0.64
C THR A 318 -22.16 26.98 0.66
N ASN A 319 -22.54 26.40 1.81
CA ASN A 319 -22.36 27.01 3.12
C ASN A 319 -20.91 26.97 3.61
N SER A 320 -20.05 26.10 3.05
CA SER A 320 -18.63 26.05 3.43
C SER A 320 -17.86 27.30 2.98
N ARG A 321 -18.40 28.08 2.03
CA ARG A 321 -17.83 29.37 1.61
C ARG A 321 -17.63 30.35 2.78
N GLU A 322 -18.50 30.28 3.78
CA GLU A 322 -18.43 31.17 4.94
C GLU A 322 -17.37 30.72 5.96
N ARG A 323 -16.87 29.49 5.87
CA ARG A 323 -15.91 28.90 6.81
C ARG A 323 -14.50 28.85 6.19
N LYS A 324 -13.69 29.88 6.45
CA LYS A 324 -12.33 30.09 5.90
C LYS A 324 -11.22 29.14 6.40
N ASN A 325 -11.55 27.93 6.85
CA ASN A 325 -10.55 27.04 7.48
C ASN A 325 -9.82 26.11 6.50
N ILE A 326 -10.28 26.01 5.25
CA ILE A 326 -9.68 25.11 4.26
C ILE A 326 -8.28 25.62 3.88
N LYS A 327 -7.24 24.86 4.25
CA LYS A 327 -5.85 25.18 3.91
C LYS A 327 -5.58 24.94 2.42
N ILE A 328 -5.49 26.03 1.68
CA ILE A 328 -5.27 26.05 0.22
C ILE A 328 -3.97 25.37 -0.21
N GLY A 329 -2.94 25.40 0.65
CA GLY A 329 -1.66 24.71 0.42
C GLY A 329 -1.77 23.22 0.09
N HIS A 330 -2.75 22.52 0.67
CA HIS A 330 -2.97 21.09 0.42
C HIS A 330 -3.73 20.82 -0.87
N ILE A 331 -4.64 21.73 -1.25
CA ILE A 331 -5.38 21.66 -2.51
C ILE A 331 -4.39 21.70 -3.70
N PHE A 332 -3.30 22.48 -3.59
CA PHE A 332 -2.23 22.61 -4.60
C PHE A 332 -1.62 21.29 -5.04
N ILE A 333 -1.39 20.38 -4.10
CA ILE A 333 -0.72 19.12 -4.38
C ILE A 333 -1.58 18.22 -5.27
N ASN A 334 -2.90 18.39 -5.23
CA ASN A 334 -3.86 17.50 -5.87
C ASN A 334 -4.64 18.15 -7.04
N PHE A 335 -4.32 19.38 -7.45
CA PHE A 335 -5.08 20.09 -8.50
C PHE A 335 -5.07 19.39 -9.87
N SER A 336 -3.99 18.68 -10.21
CA SER A 336 -3.86 17.99 -11.49
C SER A 336 -4.95 16.94 -11.72
N THR A 337 -5.51 16.39 -10.65
CA THR A 337 -6.51 15.32 -10.68
C THR A 337 -7.96 15.86 -10.68
N LEU A 338 -8.15 17.15 -10.39
CA LEU A 338 -9.47 17.81 -10.30
C LEU A 338 -10.28 17.63 -11.59
N SER A 339 -9.63 17.73 -12.75
CA SER A 339 -10.29 17.59 -14.07
C SER A 339 -10.94 16.23 -14.33
N GLN A 340 -10.51 15.19 -13.61
CA GLN A 340 -11.00 13.81 -13.79
C GLN A 340 -12.30 13.55 -13.03
N CYS A 341 -12.65 14.40 -12.07
CA CYS A 341 -13.77 14.18 -11.16
C CYS A 341 -15.01 15.00 -11.52
N ILE A 342 -14.93 15.78 -12.61
CA ILE A 342 -15.96 16.73 -12.96
C ILE A 342 -17.07 16.05 -13.75
N SER A 343 -18.12 15.66 -13.03
CA SER A 343 -19.40 15.27 -13.60
C SER A 343 -20.26 16.50 -13.90
N THR A 344 -21.23 16.40 -14.81
CA THR A 344 -22.18 17.50 -15.12
C THR A 344 -23.22 17.73 -14.01
N SER A 345 -22.90 17.42 -12.75
CA SER A 345 -23.83 17.60 -11.63
C SER A 345 -23.80 19.04 -11.10
N ASP A 346 -24.93 19.51 -10.56
CA ASP A 346 -24.99 20.82 -9.91
C ASP A 346 -24.08 20.93 -8.68
N THR A 347 -23.71 19.79 -8.09
CA THR A 347 -22.81 19.66 -6.95
C THR A 347 -21.35 19.89 -7.35
N SER A 348 -20.92 19.33 -8.49
CA SER A 348 -19.59 19.57 -9.07
C SER A 348 -19.35 21.06 -9.36
N ASN A 349 -20.38 21.77 -9.87
CA ASN A 349 -20.30 23.21 -10.11
C ASN A 349 -20.12 23.99 -8.80
N ALA A 350 -20.88 23.64 -7.76
CA ALA A 350 -20.76 24.29 -6.45
C ALA A 350 -19.37 24.08 -5.85
N LEU A 351 -18.77 22.89 -6.04
CA LEU A 351 -17.41 22.57 -5.60
C LEU A 351 -16.36 23.37 -6.36
N LEU A 352 -16.48 23.48 -7.68
CA LEU A 352 -15.57 24.30 -8.50
C LEU A 352 -15.65 25.78 -8.14
N GLU A 353 -16.85 26.30 -7.88
CA GLU A 353 -17.02 27.68 -7.41
C GLU A 353 -16.38 27.87 -6.03
N LEU A 354 -16.57 26.95 -5.08
CA LEU A 354 -15.92 26.99 -3.77
C LEU A 354 -14.38 27.02 -3.92
N ILE A 355 -13.81 26.12 -4.73
CA ILE A 355 -12.35 26.08 -4.97
C ILE A 355 -11.88 27.38 -5.64
N GLY A 356 -12.65 27.88 -6.61
CA GLY A 356 -12.35 29.14 -7.31
C GLY A 356 -12.32 30.33 -6.36
N ASP A 357 -13.31 30.44 -5.48
CA ASP A 357 -13.41 31.50 -4.47
C ASP A 357 -12.20 31.44 -3.52
N LEU A 358 -11.83 30.24 -3.03
CA LEU A 358 -10.64 30.05 -2.20
C LEU A 358 -9.34 30.51 -2.89
N LEU A 359 -9.17 30.22 -4.18
CA LEU A 359 -7.98 30.62 -4.94
C LEU A 359 -7.89 32.13 -5.22
N ILE A 360 -9.03 32.82 -5.28
CA ILE A 360 -9.08 34.27 -5.51
C ILE A 360 -8.69 35.00 -4.22
N ASP A 361 -9.18 34.53 -3.08
CA ASP A 361 -9.04 35.19 -1.78
C ASP A 361 -7.69 34.99 -1.10
N ASP A 362 -6.84 34.06 -1.57
CA ASP A 362 -5.52 33.76 -0.98
C ASP A 362 -4.35 34.30 -1.84
N ASP A 363 -3.69 35.32 -1.31
CA ASP A 363 -2.53 35.98 -1.93
C ASP A 363 -1.29 35.09 -2.02
N SER A 364 -1.24 33.95 -1.31
CA SER A 364 -0.15 32.97 -1.40
C SER A 364 -0.25 32.09 -2.66
N VAL A 365 -1.39 32.12 -3.37
CA VAL A 365 -1.61 31.35 -4.59
C VAL A 365 -0.86 31.98 -5.77
N ASN A 366 0.15 31.29 -6.30
CA ASN A 366 0.91 31.78 -7.44
C ASN A 366 0.09 31.73 -8.76
N LEU A 367 0.57 32.47 -9.77
CA LEU A 367 -0.10 32.61 -11.08
C LEU A 367 -0.24 31.27 -11.83
N GLU A 368 0.70 30.34 -11.66
CA GLU A 368 0.69 29.06 -12.36
C GLU A 368 -0.45 28.17 -11.85
N THR A 369 -0.69 28.15 -10.55
CA THR A 369 -1.83 27.44 -9.96
C THR A 369 -3.16 28.00 -10.46
N LYS A 370 -3.30 29.33 -10.53
CA LYS A 370 -4.52 29.96 -11.07
C LYS A 370 -4.76 29.54 -12.53
N LYS A 371 -3.69 29.40 -13.34
CA LYS A 371 -3.79 28.88 -14.72
C LYS A 371 -4.19 27.41 -14.76
N GLN A 372 -3.65 26.56 -13.88
CA GLN A 372 -4.02 25.15 -13.80
C GLN A 372 -5.50 24.97 -13.46
N PHE A 373 -6.02 25.74 -12.49
CA PHE A 373 -7.45 25.76 -12.16
C PHE A 373 -8.30 26.21 -13.35
N VAL A 374 -7.94 27.33 -14.01
CA VAL A 374 -8.67 27.82 -15.19
C VAL A 374 -8.68 26.77 -16.30
N LYS A 375 -7.58 26.04 -16.52
CA LYS A 375 -7.51 24.96 -17.49
C LYS A 375 -8.44 23.80 -17.12
N ALA A 376 -8.46 23.38 -15.86
CA ALA A 376 -9.37 22.34 -15.37
C ALA A 376 -10.85 22.76 -15.53
N TYR A 377 -11.19 23.99 -15.13
CA TYR A 377 -12.52 24.57 -15.25
C TYR A 377 -12.98 24.68 -16.73
N GLN A 378 -12.10 25.11 -17.63
CA GLN A 378 -12.40 25.18 -19.06
C GLN A 378 -12.59 23.79 -19.70
N THR A 379 -11.80 22.81 -19.24
CA THR A 379 -11.90 21.42 -19.71
C THR A 379 -13.27 20.84 -19.35
N ASP A 380 -13.74 21.09 -18.12
CA ASP A 380 -15.10 20.72 -17.72
C ASP A 380 -16.19 21.41 -18.55
N LYS A 381 -16.10 22.74 -18.68
CA LYS A 381 -17.10 23.50 -19.45
C LYS A 381 -17.24 22.98 -20.90
N LYS A 382 -16.12 22.54 -21.49
CA LYS A 382 -16.10 21.91 -22.82
C LYS A 382 -16.73 20.50 -22.81
N ASN A 383 -16.44 19.69 -21.79
CA ASN A 383 -17.00 18.35 -21.62
C ASN A 383 -18.52 18.39 -21.36
N SER A 384 -18.99 19.30 -20.51
CA SER A 384 -20.42 19.54 -20.23
C SER A 384 -21.21 19.95 -21.49
N ASN A 385 -20.65 20.84 -22.31
CA ASN A 385 -21.24 21.21 -23.60
C ASN A 385 -21.30 20.03 -24.58
N THR A 386 -20.26 19.20 -24.61
CA THR A 386 -20.19 18.02 -25.49
C THR A 386 -21.23 16.97 -25.10
N GLN A 387 -21.39 16.71 -23.79
CA GLN A 387 -22.42 15.80 -23.28
C GLN A 387 -23.85 16.33 -23.47
N LYS A 388 -24.08 17.64 -23.33
CA LYS A 388 -25.37 18.27 -23.69
C LYS A 388 -25.70 18.05 -25.17
N ILE A 389 -24.72 18.20 -26.07
CA ILE A 389 -24.90 17.94 -27.51
C ILE A 389 -25.20 16.46 -27.76
N LEU A 390 -24.53 15.53 -27.09
CA LEU A 390 -24.80 14.08 -27.20
C LEU A 390 -26.20 13.71 -26.70
N LYS A 391 -26.63 14.23 -25.54
CA LYS A 391 -28.00 14.02 -25.02
C LYS A 391 -29.07 14.62 -25.94
N LEU A 392 -28.81 15.78 -26.54
CA LEU A 392 -29.70 16.37 -27.54
C LEU A 392 -29.79 15.51 -28.81
N ARG A 393 -28.67 14.99 -29.31
CA ARG A 393 -28.65 14.07 -30.46
C ARG A 393 -29.39 12.76 -30.17
N GLN A 394 -29.22 12.19 -28.98
CA GLN A 394 -29.92 10.98 -28.55
C GLN A 394 -31.44 11.21 -28.43
N LYS A 395 -31.87 12.35 -27.88
CA LYS A 395 -33.30 12.74 -27.90
C LYS A 395 -33.83 12.94 -29.31
N SER A 396 -33.06 13.56 -30.21
CA SER A 396 -33.45 13.71 -31.62
C SER A 396 -33.54 12.38 -32.39
N SER A 397 -32.70 11.38 -32.07
CA SER A 397 -32.80 10.03 -32.64
C SER A 397 -33.99 9.24 -32.10
N ILE A 398 -34.36 9.42 -30.83
CA ILE A 398 -35.56 8.80 -30.23
C ILE A 398 -36.84 9.41 -30.84
N ILE A 399 -36.87 10.73 -31.07
CA ILE A 399 -38.00 11.40 -31.74
C ILE A 399 -38.14 10.95 -33.21
N LYS A 400 -37.03 10.68 -33.92
CA LYS A 400 -37.08 10.09 -35.27
C LYS A 400 -37.60 8.66 -35.29
N PHE A 401 -37.40 7.89 -34.22
CA PHE A 401 -37.90 6.51 -34.10
C PHE A 401 -39.39 6.43 -33.72
N GLN A 402 -39.99 7.52 -33.24
CA GLN A 402 -41.43 7.59 -32.92
C GLN A 402 -42.27 8.22 -34.04
N LEU A 403 -41.64 8.70 -35.12
CA LEU A 403 -42.28 9.34 -36.28
C LEU A 403 -42.17 8.51 -37.57
N VAL A 404 -41.71 7.26 -37.45
CA VAL A 404 -41.79 6.19 -38.46
C VAL A 404 -42.68 5.10 -37.86
#